data_AF-A0A076HDX8-F1
#
_entry.id   AF-A0A076HDX8-F1
#
_cell.length_a   1.000
_cell.length_b   1.000
_cell.length_c   1.000
_cell.angle_alpha   90.00
_cell.angle_beta   90.00
_cell.angle_gamma   90.00
#
_symmetry.space_group_name_H-M   'P 1'
#
loop_
_entity.id
_entity.type
_entity.pdbx_description
1 polymer ?
#
loop_
_entity_poly.entity_id
_entity_poly.type
_entity_poly.pdbx_seq_one_letter_code
_entity_poly.pdbx_strand_id
1 'polypeptide(L)' 'MSECEFIIRTMNKLGSRMSVLRMTIASTDDKEKQDLASQQLDQYNSDYRLAKKQFSKANCGDTWSRD' A
#
# COMPACT_ATOMS: atom_id res chain seq x y z
N MET A 1 -10.92 13.21 12.83
CA MET A 1 -10.57 12.19 11.82
C MET A 1 -11.20 10.90 12.28
N SER A 2 -12.07 10.29 11.46
CA SER A 2 -12.68 9.01 11.79
C SER A 2 -11.68 7.87 11.62
N GLU A 3 -11.97 6.72 12.22
CA GLU A 3 -11.20 5.49 12.02
C GLU A 3 -11.11 5.12 10.53
N CYS A 4 -12.23 5.20 9.80
CA CYS A 4 -12.29 4.91 8.38
C CYS A 4 -11.42 5.86 7.54
N GLU A 5 -11.44 7.17 7.84
CA GLU A 5 -10.57 8.16 7.17
C GLU A 5 -9.09 7.86 7.42
N PHE A 6 -8.74 7.47 8.65
CA PHE A 6 -7.37 7.10 9.00
C PHE A 6 -6.91 5.86 8.22
N ILE A 7 -7.75 4.82 8.13
CA ILE A 7 -7.44 3.61 7.39
C ILE A 7 -7.30 3.89 5.89
N ILE A 8 -8.20 4.68 5.30
CA ILE A 8 -8.12 5.07 3.87
C ILE A 8 -6.82 5.83 3.61
N ARG A 9 -6.47 6.83 4.44
CA ARG A 9 -5.21 7.58 4.30
C ARG A 9 -3.99 6.67 4.38
N THR A 10 -4.04 5.67 5.26
CA THR A 10 -2.98 4.66 5.40
C THR A 10 -2.85 3.82 4.13
N MET A 11 -3.97 3.29 3.61
CA MET A 11 -4.00 2.53 2.37
C MET A 11 -3.48 3.33 1.17
N ASN A 12 -3.89 4.60 1.04
CA ASN A 12 -3.43 5.49 -0.03
C ASN A 12 -1.92 5.75 0.04
N LYS A 13 -1.39 6.00 1.24
CA LYS A 13 0.04 6.22 1.45
C LYS A 13 0.86 4.96 1.12
N LEU A 14 0.38 3.79 1.50
CA LEU A 14 1.00 2.50 1.14
C LEU A 14 0.98 2.30 -0.38
N GLY A 15 -0.18 2.49 -1.03
CA GLY A 15 -0.32 2.35 -2.49
C GLY A 15 0.61 3.27 -3.28
N SER A 16 0.77 4.52 -2.84
CA SER A 16 1.71 5.47 -3.45
C SER A 16 3.15 4.99 -3.34
N ARG A 17 3.59 4.56 -2.15
CA ARG A 17 4.95 4.02 -1.92
C ARG A 17 5.22 2.77 -2.75
N MET A 18 4.25 1.86 -2.82
CA MET A 18 4.35 0.66 -3.63
C MET A 18 4.50 0.97 -5.12
N SER A 19 3.80 2.00 -5.62
CA SER A 19 3.94 2.47 -7.01
C SER A 19 5.37 2.93 -7.30
N VAL A 20 5.96 3.72 -6.40
CA VAL A 20 7.36 4.18 -6.51
C VAL A 20 8.32 3.01 -6.52
N LEU A 21 8.16 2.03 -5.61
CA LEU A 21 9.04 0.85 -5.56
C LEU A 21 8.95 0.02 -6.84
N ARG A 22 7.75 -0.18 -7.40
CA ARG A 22 7.58 -0.86 -8.69
C ARG A 22 8.28 -0.13 -9.81
N MET A 23 8.21 1.21 -9.82
CA MET A 23 8.95 2.01 -10.78
C MET A 23 10.47 1.82 -10.61
N THR A 24 10.99 1.89 -9.38
CA THR A 24 12.40 1.66 -9.09
C THR A 24 12.87 0.30 -9.58
N ILE A 25 12.12 -0.77 -9.31
CA ILE A 25 12.44 -2.14 -9.77
C ILE A 25 12.50 -2.19 -11.29
N ALA A 26 11.56 -1.54 -11.97
CA ALA A 26 11.49 -1.56 -13.43
C ALA A 26 12.52 -0.65 -14.12
N SER A 27 13.03 0.38 -13.44
CA SER A 27 13.87 1.41 -14.06
C SER A 27 15.35 1.34 -13.73
N THR A 28 15.77 0.50 -12.78
CA THR A 28 17.17 0.41 -12.36
C THR A 28 17.82 -0.88 -12.86
N ASP A 29 19.08 -0.82 -13.27
CA ASP A 29 19.90 -2.02 -13.58
C ASP A 29 20.73 -2.48 -12.37
N ASP A 30 20.64 -1.76 -11.24
CA ASP A 30 21.33 -2.06 -9.99
C ASP A 30 20.58 -3.17 -9.24
N LYS A 31 21.13 -4.38 -9.28
CA LYS A 31 20.51 -5.56 -8.67
C LYS A 31 20.30 -5.43 -7.16
N GLU A 32 21.21 -4.79 -6.44
CA GLU A 32 21.05 -4.60 -5.00
C GLU A 32 19.87 -3.67 -4.70
N LYS A 33 19.72 -2.60 -5.49
CA LYS A 33 18.55 -1.71 -5.39
C LYS A 33 17.25 -2.40 -5.78
N GLN A 34 17.25 -3.28 -6.79
CA GLN A 34 16.08 -4.08 -7.15
C GLN A 34 15.67 -5.02 -6.00
N ASP A 35 16.64 -5.72 -5.40
CA ASP A 35 16.40 -6.67 -4.32
C ASP A 35 15.85 -5.95 -3.08
N LEU A 36 16.46 -4.82 -2.68
CA LEU A 36 15.98 -4.00 -1.57
C LEU A 36 14.58 -3.43 -1.84
N ALA A 37 14.33 -2.93 -3.05
CA ALA A 37 13.01 -2.41 -3.42
C ALA A 37 11.94 -3.51 -3.42
N SER A 38 12.29 -4.72 -3.85
CA SER A 38 11.40 -5.88 -3.86
C SER A 38 11.04 -6.33 -2.44
N GLN A 39 12.02 -6.42 -1.54
CA GLN A 39 11.78 -6.73 -0.13
C GLN A 39 10.86 -5.70 0.55
N GLN A 40 11.09 -4.40 0.29
CA GLN A 40 10.22 -3.34 0.81
C GLN A 40 8.80 -3.40 0.22
N LEU A 41 8.68 -3.74 -1.07
CA LEU A 41 7.40 -3.87 -1.74
C LEU A 41 6.56 -4.99 -1.14
N ASP A 42 7.19 -6.12 -0.79
CA ASP A 42 6.52 -7.26 -0.15
C ASP A 42 6.01 -6.92 1.26
N GLN A 43 6.78 -6.16 2.03
CA GLN A 43 6.31 -5.66 3.32
C GLN A 43 5.10 -4.73 3.14
N TYR A 44 5.16 -3.75 2.25
CA TYR A 44 4.04 -2.83 2.04
C TYR A 44 2.80 -3.51 1.43
N ASN A 45 2.96 -4.55 0.62
CA ASN A 45 1.84 -5.40 0.18
C ASN A 45 1.15 -6.05 1.38
N SER A 46 1.91 -6.57 2.33
CA SER A 46 1.39 -7.22 3.54
C SER A 46 0.68 -6.21 4.44
N ASP A 47 1.27 -5.03 4.64
CA ASP A 47 0.68 -3.93 5.42
C ASP A 47 -0.62 -3.41 4.78
N TYR A 48 -0.64 -3.28 3.45
CA TYR A 48 -1.84 -2.84 2.72
C TYR A 48 -2.98 -3.85 2.89
N ARG A 49 -2.69 -5.16 2.78
CA ARG A 49 -3.67 -6.22 3.01
C ARG A 49 -4.20 -6.20 4.45
N LEU A 50 -3.34 -5.91 5.43
CA LEU A 50 -3.76 -5.75 6.81
C LEU A 50 -4.68 -4.54 6.99
N ALA A 51 -4.31 -3.38 6.46
CA ALA A 51 -5.13 -2.17 6.51
C ALA A 51 -6.51 -2.40 5.84
N LYS A 52 -6.53 -3.06 4.68
CA LYS A 52 -7.78 -3.44 4.00
C LYS A 52 -8.65 -4.38 4.84
N LYS A 53 -8.05 -5.33 5.57
CA LYS A 53 -8.80 -6.18 6.53
C LYS A 53 -9.38 -5.35 7.67
N GLN A 54 -8.66 -4.37 8.20
CA GLN A 54 -9.18 -3.49 9.25
C GLN A 54 -10.32 -2.61 8.73
N PHE A 55 -10.21 -2.08 7.51
CA PHE A 55 -11.29 -1.33 6.87
C PHE A 55 -12.60 -2.13 6.79
N SER A 56 -12.49 -3.40 6.37
CA SER A 56 -13.63 -4.32 6.32
C SER A 56 -14.19 -4.64 7.71
N LYS A 57 -13.33 -4.88 8.71
CA LYS A 57 -13.75 -5.15 10.09
C LYS A 57 -14.47 -3.97 10.75
N ALA A 58 -14.02 -2.75 10.45
CA ALA A 58 -14.63 -1.52 10.94
C ALA A 58 -15.94 -1.15 10.20
N ASN A 59 -16.41 -1.99 9.26
CA ASN A 59 -17.60 -1.74 8.44
C ASN A 59 -17.57 -0.37 7.75
N CYS A 60 -16.39 0.07 7.30
CA CYS A 60 -16.19 1.39 6.68
C CYS A 60 -16.80 1.56 5.29
N GLY A 61 -17.63 0.62 4.83
CA GLY A 61 -18.23 0.60 3.49
C GLY A 61 -17.35 -0.09 2.46
N ASP A 62 -17.50 0.30 1.20
CA ASP A 62 -16.70 -0.22 0.10
C ASP A 62 -15.52 0.74 -0.17
N THR A 63 -14.29 0.21 -0.28
CA THR A 63 -13.09 1.04 -0.55
C THR A 63 -13.16 1.81 -1.88
N TRP A 64 -14.11 1.45 -2.74
CA TRP A 64 -14.35 2.02 -4.06
C TRP A 64 -15.76 2.60 -4.18
N SER A 65 -16.35 3.16 -3.11
CA SER A 65 -17.56 3.96 -3.27
C SER A 65 -17.22 5.18 -4.13
N ARG A 66 -17.48 5.05 -5.43
CA ARG A 66 -17.58 6.15 -6.39
C ARG A 66 -18.88 6.87 -6.07
N ASP A 67 -18.81 7.81 -5.13
CA ASP A 67 -19.72 8.95 -5.16
C ASP A 67 -19.14 10.01 -6.12
#